data_AF-B9TLQ9-F1
#
_entry.id   AF-B9TLQ9-F1
#
_cell.length_a   1.000
_cell.length_b   1.000
_cell.length_c   1.000
_cell.angle_alpha   90.00
_cell.angle_beta   90.00
_cell.angle_gamma   90.00
#
_symmetry.space_group_name_H-M   'P 1'
#
loop_
_entity.id
_entity.type
_entity.pdbx_description
1 polymer ?
#
loop_
_entity_poly.entity_id
_entity_poly.type
_entity_poly.pdbx_seq_one_letter_code
_entity_poly.pdbx_strand_id
1 'polypeptide(L)'
;MIDNLAATAADSQIPALDELDPLQTHFQEGVAPDEIEQVYHLKRAQPMLQAFTALFHGSQDGVIVRLLVLRELASDAMDSAFSRADINQKFAYLIPESLETVLGRLRTHGLLAWDNPAAVYRITPLARN
;
A
#
# COMPACT_ATOMS: atom_id res chain seq x y z
N MET A 1 54.46 0.94 -41.15
CA MET A 1 54.43 0.76 -39.68
C MET A 1 54.25 2.13 -39.09
N ILE A 2 53.03 2.45 -38.66
CA ILE A 2 52.74 3.71 -37.98
C ILE A 2 51.98 3.28 -36.72
N ASP A 3 52.61 3.45 -35.56
CA ASP A 3 52.03 3.14 -34.25
C ASP A 3 50.95 4.16 -33.94
N ASN A 4 49.69 3.71 -33.87
CA ASN A 4 48.56 4.52 -33.45
C ASN A 4 48.29 4.27 -31.96
N LEU A 5 48.95 5.04 -31.10
CA LEU A 5 48.62 5.14 -29.67
C LEU A 5 47.43 6.10 -29.51
N ALA A 6 46.23 5.56 -29.63
CA ALA A 6 45.00 6.25 -29.30
C ALA A 6 44.51 5.80 -27.91
N ALA A 7 44.71 6.71 -26.96
CA ALA A 7 43.88 7.00 -25.80
C ALA A 7 43.12 5.84 -25.13
N THR A 8 43.59 5.48 -23.95
CA THR A 8 42.80 4.90 -22.85
C THR A 8 41.59 5.78 -22.60
N ALA A 9 40.45 5.43 -23.22
CA ALA A 9 39.15 5.92 -22.78
C ALA A 9 38.97 5.38 -21.35
N ALA A 10 39.08 6.27 -20.38
CA ALA A 10 38.59 6.02 -19.04
C ALA A 10 37.14 5.57 -19.18
N ASP A 11 36.90 4.29 -18.92
CA ASP A 11 35.58 3.72 -18.67
C ASP A 11 35.00 4.50 -17.51
N SER A 12 34.34 5.61 -17.85
CA SER A 12 33.44 6.30 -16.96
C SER A 12 32.25 5.39 -16.88
N GLN A 13 32.37 4.37 -16.04
CA GLN A 13 31.27 3.54 -15.59
C GLN A 13 30.33 4.48 -14.84
N ILE A 14 29.53 5.25 -15.57
CA ILE A 14 28.36 5.92 -15.05
C ILE A 14 27.53 4.75 -14.51
N PRO A 15 27.41 4.59 -13.17
CA PRO A 15 26.58 3.52 -12.66
C PRO A 15 25.19 3.80 -13.23
N ALA A 16 24.61 2.78 -13.83
CA ALA A 16 23.37 2.88 -14.57
C ALA A 16 22.37 3.74 -13.79
N LEU A 17 21.93 4.84 -14.41
CA LEU A 17 20.87 5.72 -13.91
C LEU A 17 19.50 5.00 -13.81
N ASP A 18 19.49 3.66 -13.87
CA ASP A 18 18.34 2.79 -14.10
C ASP A 18 17.57 2.41 -12.85
N GLU A 19 17.94 2.91 -11.68
CA GLU A 19 17.05 2.84 -10.51
C GLU A 19 17.36 3.98 -9.54
N LEU A 20 17.19 5.23 -9.99
CA LEU A 20 17.05 6.33 -9.04
C LEU A 20 15.85 5.99 -8.14
N ASP A 21 16.11 5.70 -6.86
CA ASP A 21 15.06 5.57 -5.85
C ASP A 21 14.13 6.78 -6.02
N PRO A 22 12.83 6.59 -6.33
CA PRO A 22 11.92 7.71 -6.54
C PRO A 22 11.87 8.64 -5.33
N LEU A 23 12.26 8.17 -4.14
CA LEU A 23 12.43 9.02 -2.97
C LEU A 23 13.53 10.06 -3.14
N GLN A 24 14.62 9.78 -3.87
CA GLN A 24 15.77 10.68 -4.04
C GLN A 24 15.35 12.06 -4.57
N THR A 25 14.28 12.15 -5.37
CA THR A 25 13.75 13.43 -5.89
C THR A 25 13.26 14.37 -4.78
N HIS A 26 12.99 13.85 -3.59
CA HIS A 26 12.55 14.59 -2.42
C HIS A 26 13.70 14.96 -1.46
N PHE A 27 14.92 14.51 -1.72
CA PHE A 27 16.10 14.77 -0.88
C PHE A 27 17.08 15.70 -1.58
N GLN A 28 17.89 16.40 -0.78
CA GLN A 28 18.97 17.25 -1.29
C GLN A 28 20.02 16.41 -2.02
N GLU A 29 20.74 17.02 -2.95
CA GLU A 29 21.88 16.39 -3.62
C GLU A 29 22.94 15.95 -2.60
N GLY A 30 23.51 14.75 -2.79
CA GLY A 30 24.49 14.16 -1.88
C GLY A 30 23.91 13.51 -0.61
N VAL A 31 22.58 13.53 -0.42
CA VAL A 31 21.90 12.79 0.67
C VAL A 31 21.18 11.59 0.08
N ALA A 32 21.64 10.38 0.40
CA ALA A 32 21.01 9.14 -0.03
C ALA A 32 19.88 8.74 0.95
N PRO A 33 18.63 8.56 0.48
CA PRO A 33 17.51 8.16 1.34
C PRO A 33 17.76 6.88 2.13
N ASP A 34 18.48 5.91 1.55
CA ASP A 34 18.79 4.62 2.18
C ASP A 34 19.75 4.72 3.37
N GLU A 35 20.48 5.83 3.50
CA GLU A 35 21.37 6.08 4.63
C GLU A 35 20.65 6.67 5.85
N ILE A 36 19.37 7.05 5.70
CA ILE A 36 18.57 7.65 6.78
C ILE A 36 17.80 6.56 7.52
N GLU A 37 18.14 6.36 8.80
CA GLU A 37 17.52 5.35 9.67
C GLU A 37 15.98 5.46 9.70
N GLN A 38 15.43 6.68 9.74
CA GLN A 38 13.98 6.90 9.75
C GLN A 38 13.34 6.44 8.43
N VAL A 39 14.01 6.63 7.29
CA VAL A 39 13.54 6.13 5.98
C VAL A 39 13.57 4.61 5.96
N TYR A 40 14.62 4.00 6.52
CA TYR A 40 14.69 2.54 6.66
C TYR A 40 13.50 1.97 7.44
N HIS A 41 13.14 2.57 8.57
CA HIS A 41 11.97 2.15 9.36
C HIS A 41 10.66 2.26 8.55
N LEU A 42 10.48 3.34 7.80
CA LEU A 42 9.30 3.55 6.95
C LEU A 42 9.26 2.55 5.77
N LYS A 43 10.40 2.28 5.13
CA LYS A 43 10.52 1.25 4.07
C LYS A 43 10.20 -0.16 4.61
N ARG A 44 10.37 -0.42 5.91
CA ARG A 44 9.93 -1.68 6.54
C ARG A 44 8.46 -1.69 6.92
N ALA A 45 7.86 -0.52 7.17
CA ALA A 45 6.45 -0.34 7.49
C ALA A 45 5.53 -0.26 6.24
N GLN A 46 6.00 -0.69 5.06
CA GLN A 46 5.28 -0.56 3.79
C GLN A 46 3.84 -1.11 3.81
N PRO A 47 3.53 -2.26 4.42
CA PRO A 47 2.15 -2.72 4.52
C PRO A 47 1.22 -1.72 5.23
N MET A 48 1.71 -1.06 6.29
CA MET A 48 0.96 -0.05 7.03
C MET A 48 0.79 1.25 6.22
N LEU A 49 1.83 1.69 5.51
CA LEU A 49 1.74 2.86 4.62
C LEU A 49 0.77 2.62 3.46
N GLN A 50 0.73 1.41 2.92
CA GLN A 50 -0.23 1.02 1.89
C GLN A 50 -1.67 0.98 2.44
N ALA A 51 -1.86 0.52 3.67
CA ALA A 51 -3.17 0.59 4.34
C ALA A 51 -3.64 2.04 4.50
N PHE A 52 -2.79 2.97 4.93
CA PHE A 52 -3.15 4.38 4.99
C PHE A 52 -3.49 4.96 3.61
N THR A 53 -2.74 4.60 2.58
CA THR A 53 -3.04 5.02 1.20
C THR A 53 -4.42 4.51 0.77
N ALA A 54 -4.76 3.27 1.08
CA ALA A 54 -6.08 2.70 0.80
C ALA A 54 -7.19 3.51 1.49
N LEU A 55 -6.99 3.85 2.76
CA LEU A 55 -8.00 4.51 3.61
C LEU A 55 -8.15 6.00 3.32
N PHE A 56 -7.09 6.69 2.92
CA PHE A 56 -7.07 8.16 2.85
C PHE A 56 -6.95 8.76 1.45
N HIS A 57 -6.75 7.95 0.40
CA HIS A 57 -6.67 8.47 -0.97
C HIS A 57 -8.03 8.95 -1.52
N GLY A 58 -8.08 9.96 -2.38
CA GLY A 58 -9.29 10.40 -3.10
C GLY A 58 -10.09 11.48 -2.35
N SER A 59 -11.38 11.62 -2.64
CA SER A 59 -12.24 12.63 -2.00
C SER A 59 -12.49 12.33 -0.52
N GLN A 60 -12.78 13.39 0.26
CA GLN A 60 -13.12 13.28 1.68
C GLN A 60 -14.32 12.37 1.92
N ASP A 61 -15.37 12.45 1.11
CA ASP A 61 -16.54 11.56 1.22
C ASP A 61 -16.15 10.10 1.02
N GLY A 62 -15.26 9.81 0.06
CA GLY A 62 -14.76 8.47 -0.16
C GLY A 62 -13.94 7.95 1.03
N VAL A 63 -13.17 8.82 1.69
CA VAL A 63 -12.44 8.50 2.93
C VAL A 63 -13.43 8.14 4.04
N ILE A 64 -14.48 8.95 4.24
CA ILE A 64 -15.51 8.69 5.26
C ILE A 64 -16.16 7.33 5.03
N VAL A 65 -16.54 7.01 3.80
CA VAL A 65 -17.20 5.72 3.49
C VAL A 65 -16.24 4.54 3.73
N ARG A 66 -14.96 4.65 3.39
CA ARG A 66 -13.95 3.61 3.68
C ARG A 66 -13.75 3.40 5.17
N LEU A 67 -13.63 4.49 5.93
CA LEU A 67 -13.47 4.42 7.39
C LEU A 67 -14.72 3.87 8.06
N LEU A 68 -15.92 4.22 7.59
CA LEU A 68 -17.18 3.67 8.07
C LEU A 68 -17.21 2.16 7.93
N VAL A 69 -16.95 1.64 6.72
CA VAL A 69 -16.95 0.19 6.46
C VAL A 69 -15.87 -0.51 7.27
N LEU A 70 -14.64 0.01 7.29
CA LEU A 70 -13.54 -0.60 8.05
C LEU A 70 -13.88 -0.65 9.55
N ARG A 71 -14.29 0.48 10.14
CA ARG A 71 -14.64 0.57 11.56
C ARG A 71 -15.74 -0.41 11.92
N GLU A 72 -16.77 -0.50 11.10
CA GLU A 72 -17.93 -1.35 11.37
C GLU A 72 -17.58 -2.85 11.26
N LEU A 73 -16.72 -3.24 10.31
CA LEU A 73 -16.21 -4.62 10.21
C LEU A 73 -15.20 -4.96 11.32
N ALA A 74 -14.39 -3.99 11.75
CA ALA A 74 -13.38 -4.17 12.80
C ALA A 74 -13.92 -3.98 14.23
N SER A 75 -15.19 -3.56 14.37
CA SER A 75 -15.82 -3.22 15.66
C SER A 75 -15.90 -4.39 16.64
N ASP A 76 -15.95 -5.63 16.13
CA ASP A 76 -15.93 -6.83 16.95
C ASP A 76 -14.49 -7.40 17.01
N ALA A 77 -14.02 -7.61 18.24
CA ALA A 77 -12.62 -7.87 18.56
C ALA A 77 -12.25 -9.36 18.57
N MET A 78 -13.25 -10.26 18.62
CA MET A 78 -12.98 -11.66 18.97
C MET A 78 -12.85 -12.62 17.80
N ASP A 79 -13.63 -12.48 16.72
CA ASP A 79 -13.38 -13.18 15.44
C ASP A 79 -14.48 -12.84 14.41
N SER A 80 -14.38 -11.68 13.77
CA SER A 80 -15.43 -11.22 12.86
C SER A 80 -15.26 -11.84 11.48
N ALA A 81 -15.83 -13.03 11.32
CA ALA A 81 -16.09 -13.64 10.02
C ALA A 81 -17.44 -13.15 9.49
N PHE A 82 -17.45 -12.59 8.28
CA PHE A 82 -18.67 -12.07 7.66
C PHE A 82 -18.93 -12.79 6.34
N SER A 83 -20.10 -13.41 6.21
CA SER A 83 -20.55 -13.82 4.88
C SER A 83 -20.85 -12.58 4.02
N ARG A 84 -20.95 -12.77 2.71
CA ARG A 84 -21.35 -11.68 1.82
C ARG A 84 -22.75 -11.14 2.15
N ALA A 85 -23.65 -12.01 2.61
CA ALA A 85 -24.99 -11.61 3.03
C ALA A 85 -24.95 -10.70 4.27
N ASP A 86 -24.12 -11.03 5.27
CA ASP A 86 -23.97 -10.24 6.49
C ASP A 86 -23.46 -8.83 6.17
N ILE A 87 -22.47 -8.74 5.28
CA ILE A 87 -21.92 -7.44 4.83
C ILE A 87 -23.02 -6.62 4.14
N ASN A 88 -23.75 -7.21 3.19
CA ASN A 88 -24.81 -6.50 2.48
C ASN A 88 -25.91 -6.03 3.44
N GLN A 89 -26.27 -6.84 4.44
CA GLN A 89 -27.26 -6.47 5.44
C GLN A 89 -26.78 -5.32 6.33
N LYS A 90 -25.53 -5.40 6.82
CA LYS A 90 -24.90 -4.40 7.70
C LYS A 90 -24.75 -3.04 7.01
N PHE A 91 -24.51 -3.04 5.71
CA PHE A 91 -24.30 -1.83 4.91
C PHE A 91 -25.43 -1.56 3.89
N ALA A 92 -26.65 -2.02 4.16
CA ALA A 92 -27.78 -1.90 3.23
C ALA A 92 -28.15 -0.45 2.86
N TYR A 93 -27.67 0.54 3.62
CA TYR A 93 -27.83 1.96 3.35
C TYR A 93 -26.81 2.53 2.35
N LEU A 94 -25.77 1.77 1.98
CA LEU A 94 -24.81 2.14 0.94
C LEU A 94 -25.26 1.64 -0.43
N ILE A 95 -24.90 2.38 -1.48
CA ILE A 95 -25.06 1.90 -2.86
C ILE A 95 -24.16 0.67 -3.05
N PRO A 96 -24.66 -0.44 -3.62
CA PRO A 96 -23.89 -1.68 -3.77
C PRO A 96 -22.54 -1.50 -4.47
N GLU A 97 -22.49 -0.71 -5.53
CA GLU A 97 -21.24 -0.41 -6.27
C GLU A 97 -20.19 0.30 -5.41
N SER A 98 -20.64 1.24 -4.56
CA SER A 98 -19.77 1.95 -3.63
C SER A 98 -19.18 0.98 -2.60
N LEU A 99 -20.02 0.10 -2.05
CA LEU A 99 -19.58 -0.94 -1.11
C LEU A 99 -18.57 -1.90 -1.76
N GLU A 100 -18.82 -2.37 -2.98
CA GLU A 100 -17.86 -3.24 -3.69
C GLU A 100 -16.51 -2.57 -3.93
N THR A 101 -16.53 -1.29 -4.31
CA THR A 101 -15.30 -0.50 -4.49
C THR A 101 -14.50 -0.45 -3.19
N VAL A 102 -15.17 -0.24 -2.05
CA VAL A 102 -14.52 -0.25 -0.74
C VAL A 102 -13.98 -1.64 -0.39
N LEU A 103 -14.79 -2.69 -0.50
CA LEU A 103 -14.36 -4.05 -0.16
C LEU A 103 -13.19 -4.49 -1.05
N GLY A 104 -13.23 -4.20 -2.35
CA GLY A 104 -12.13 -4.45 -3.27
C GLY A 104 -10.85 -3.74 -2.83
N ARG A 105 -10.94 -2.46 -2.48
CA ARG A 105 -9.79 -1.69 -2.00
C ARG A 105 -9.24 -2.22 -0.68
N LEU A 106 -10.09 -2.54 0.30
CA LEU A 106 -9.64 -3.13 1.57
C LEU A 106 -8.95 -4.48 1.33
N ARG A 107 -9.41 -5.29 0.37
CA ARG A 107 -8.76 -6.55 0.01
C ARG A 107 -7.42 -6.37 -0.67
N THR A 108 -7.35 -5.51 -1.68
CA THR A 108 -6.11 -5.23 -2.42
C THR A 108 -4.99 -4.75 -1.49
N HIS A 109 -5.33 -4.01 -0.44
CA HIS A 109 -4.36 -3.48 0.53
C HIS A 109 -4.25 -4.30 1.82
N GLY A 110 -4.75 -5.54 1.82
CA GLY A 110 -4.54 -6.49 2.92
C GLY A 110 -5.23 -6.13 4.23
N LEU A 111 -6.26 -5.26 4.21
CA LEU A 111 -7.09 -4.92 5.37
C LEU A 111 -8.26 -5.91 5.55
N LEU A 112 -8.68 -6.56 4.46
CA LEU A 112 -9.73 -7.57 4.43
C LEU A 112 -9.25 -8.81 3.67
N ALA A 113 -9.45 -10.00 4.23
CA ALA A 113 -9.12 -11.27 3.58
C ALA A 113 -10.39 -12.04 3.22
N TRP A 114 -10.36 -12.82 2.14
CA TRP A 114 -11.37 -13.82 1.84
C TRP A 114 -10.86 -15.19 2.30
N ASP A 115 -11.61 -15.83 3.17
CA ASP A 115 -11.39 -17.20 3.63
C ASP A 115 -12.21 -18.14 2.74
N ASN A 116 -11.53 -18.81 1.81
CA ASN A 116 -12.20 -19.66 0.83
C ASN A 116 -12.86 -20.91 1.45
N PRO A 117 -12.22 -21.65 2.37
CA PRO A 117 -12.86 -22.77 3.07
C PRO A 117 -14.16 -22.39 3.80
N ALA A 118 -14.17 -21.26 4.51
CA ALA A 118 -15.35 -20.83 5.28
C ALA A 118 -16.32 -19.95 4.49
N ALA A 119 -15.95 -19.52 3.27
CA ALA A 119 -16.70 -18.61 2.43
C ALA A 119 -17.10 -17.29 3.14
N VAL A 120 -16.15 -16.71 3.88
CA VAL A 120 -16.35 -15.50 4.67
C VAL A 120 -15.21 -14.51 4.46
N TYR A 121 -15.49 -13.23 4.67
CA TYR A 121 -14.49 -12.19 4.81
C TYR A 121 -14.01 -12.09 6.27
N ARG A 122 -12.71 -11.83 6.45
CA ARG A 122 -12.09 -11.64 7.76
C ARG A 122 -11.26 -10.37 7.79
N ILE A 123 -11.37 -9.60 8.87
CA ILE A 123 -10.47 -8.47 9.13
C ILE A 123 -9.08 -9.01 9.45
N THR A 124 -8.06 -8.46 8.80
CA THR A 124 -6.68 -8.87 9.02
C THR A 124 -6.10 -8.17 10.26
N PRO A 125 -4.98 -8.66 10.82
CA PRO A 125 -4.28 -7.94 11.89
C PRO A 125 -3.86 -6.52 11.49
N LEU A 126 -3.56 -6.29 10.21
CA LEU A 126 -3.15 -4.98 9.70
C LEU A 126 -4.22 -3.90 9.93
N ALA A 127 -5.49 -4.28 9.82
CA ALA A 127 -6.66 -3.43 10.01
C ALA A 127 -6.99 -3.09 11.47
N ARG A 128 -6.23 -3.62 12.45
CA ARG A 128 -6.47 -3.44 13.89
C ARG A 128 -5.37 -2.64 14.61
N ASN A 129 -4.35 -2.17 13.91
CA ASN A 129 -3.31 -1.30 14.47
C ASN A 129 -3.80 0.14 14.61
#